data_AF-A0A7R9SG14-F1
#
_entry.id   AF-A0A7R9SG14-F1
#
_cell.length_a   1.000
_cell.length_b   1.000
_cell.length_c   1.000
_cell.angle_alpha   90.00
_cell.angle_beta   90.00
_cell.angle_gamma   90.00
#
_symmetry.space_group_name_H-M   'P 1'
#
loop_
_entity.id
_entity.type
_entity.pdbx_description
1 polymer ?
#
loop_
_entity_poly.entity_id
_entity_poly.type
_entity_poly.pdbx_seq_one_letter_code
_entity_poly.pdbx_strand_id
1 'polypeptide(L)'
;NDVPPGSLHLVGFNLGAHIAGIAGRLIGGVARVTGLDPSQSPIKLSITDAKYVEVIHTDASGTVLSNGIGEKLGHADFYPNGGRTQPGCANNECHHNRAWLYFAASIRDKTFNANC
;
A
#
# COMPACT_ATOMS: atom_id res chain seq x y z
N ASN A 1 -26.28 9.52 13.03
CA ASN A 1 -25.13 8.66 13.34
C ASN A 1 -24.17 8.74 12.19
N ASP A 2 -23.37 9.83 12.14
CA ASP A 2 -22.41 10.04 11.07
C ASP A 2 -21.02 9.64 11.57
N VAL A 3 -20.34 8.78 10.81
CA VAL A 3 -18.96 8.41 11.09
C VAL A 3 -18.07 9.58 10.66
N PRO A 4 -17.29 10.21 11.56
CA PRO A 4 -16.47 11.35 11.19
C PRO A 4 -15.35 10.91 10.24
N PRO A 5 -15.03 11.68 9.17
CA PRO A 5 -13.95 11.34 8.25
C PRO A 5 -12.61 11.08 8.93
N GLY A 6 -12.33 11.83 10.01
CA GLY A 6 -11.12 11.67 10.83
C GLY A 6 -11.05 10.37 11.63
N SER A 7 -12.02 9.46 11.50
CA SER A 7 -11.96 8.09 12.04
C SER A 7 -11.84 7.02 10.96
N LEU A 8 -11.84 7.41 9.68
CA LEU A 8 -11.76 6.48 8.56
C LEU A 8 -10.32 6.09 8.25
N HIS A 9 -10.11 4.79 8.06
CA HIS A 9 -8.90 4.21 7.49
C HIS A 9 -9.28 3.45 6.22
N LEU A 10 -8.81 3.94 5.07
CA LEU A 10 -9.03 3.30 3.79
C LEU A 10 -7.82 2.42 3.44
N VAL A 11 -8.07 1.20 3.00
CA VAL A 11 -7.02 0.26 2.59
C VAL A 11 -7.31 -0.20 1.17
N GLY A 12 -6.33 -0.12 0.28
CA GLY A 12 -6.50 -0.49 -1.12
C GLY A 12 -5.31 -1.27 -1.65
N PHE A 13 -5.58 -2.33 -2.43
CA PHE A 13 -4.59 -3.22 -3.03
C PHE A 13 -4.50 -3.02 -4.54
N ASN A 14 -3.29 -3.07 -5.12
CA ASN A 14 -3.05 -2.82 -6.54
C ASN A 14 -3.66 -1.47 -6.96
N LEU A 15 -4.50 -1.44 -8.00
CA LEU A 15 -5.26 -0.27 -8.46
C LEU A 15 -6.17 0.30 -7.37
N GLY A 16 -6.65 -0.55 -6.46
CA GLY A 16 -7.45 -0.17 -5.30
C GLY A 16 -6.74 0.82 -4.38
N ALA A 17 -5.41 0.83 -4.32
CA ALA A 17 -4.65 1.82 -3.54
C ALA A 17 -4.89 3.25 -4.06
N HIS A 18 -4.96 3.42 -5.38
CA HIS A 18 -5.26 4.71 -6.00
C HIS A 18 -6.73 5.09 -5.82
N ILE A 19 -7.63 4.12 -5.92
CA ILE A 19 -9.06 4.34 -5.65
C ILE A 19 -9.27 4.79 -4.20
N ALA A 20 -8.58 4.18 -3.24
CA ALA A 20 -8.62 4.59 -1.84
C ALA A 20 -8.09 6.02 -1.64
N GLY A 21 -7.01 6.40 -2.34
CA GLY A 21 -6.49 7.77 -2.34
C GLY A 21 -7.48 8.78 -2.91
N ILE A 22 -8.08 8.48 -4.07
CA ILE A 22 -9.12 9.33 -4.69
C ILE A 22 -10.30 9.50 -3.75
N ALA A 23 -10.78 8.41 -3.13
CA ALA A 23 -11.86 8.47 -2.15
C ALA A 23 -11.48 9.34 -0.95
N GLY A 24 -10.26 9.20 -0.40
CA GLY A 24 -9.76 10.02 0.69
C GLY A 24 -9.73 11.50 0.37
N ARG A 25 -9.25 11.84 -0.84
CA ARG A 25 -9.22 13.21 -1.36
C ARG A 25 -10.62 13.81 -1.52
N LEU A 26 -11.57 13.03 -2.02
CA LEU A 26 -12.95 13.48 -2.26
C LEU A 26 -13.74 13.65 -0.95
N ILE A 27 -13.55 12.74 0.02
CA ILE A 27 -14.20 12.81 1.34
C ILE A 27 -13.63 13.97 2.15
N GLY A 28 -12.31 14.17 2.09
CA GLY A 28 -11.59 15.17 2.87
C GLY A 28 -11.47 14.81 4.35
N GLY A 29 -10.30 15.04 4.93
CA GLY A 29 -10.07 14.83 6.37
C GLY A 29 -10.02 13.37 6.82
N VAL A 30 -9.91 12.41 5.89
CA VAL A 30 -9.65 10.99 6.18
C VAL A 30 -8.38 10.83 7.01
N ALA A 31 -8.43 10.01 8.05
CA ALA A 31 -7.29 9.84 8.96
C ALA A 31 -6.13 9.10 8.32
N ARG A 32 -6.41 8.00 7.63
CA ARG A 32 -5.36 7.14 7.07
C ARG A 32 -5.76 6.52 5.74
N VAL A 33 -4.80 6.45 4.81
CA VAL A 33 -4.86 5.57 3.63
C VAL A 33 -3.66 4.63 3.69
N THR A 34 -3.89 3.34 3.52
CA THR A 34 -2.81 2.35 3.32
C THR A 34 -2.91 1.79 1.90
N GLY A 35 -1.86 2.01 1.11
CA GLY A 35 -1.70 1.42 -0.22
C GLY A 35 -0.93 0.10 -0.14
N LEU A 36 -1.49 -0.97 -0.69
CA LEU A 36 -0.88 -2.29 -0.72
C LEU A 36 -0.46 -2.60 -2.15
N ASP A 37 0.84 -2.54 -2.39
CA ASP A 37 1.52 -2.72 -3.68
C ASP A 37 0.81 -2.01 -4.86
N PRO A 38 0.75 -0.67 -4.87
CA PRO A 38 -0.02 0.07 -5.87
C PRO A 38 0.48 -0.22 -7.29
N SER A 39 -0.42 -0.35 -8.26
CA SER A 39 -0.03 -0.60 -9.65
C SER A 39 0.45 0.66 -10.36
N GLN A 40 1.06 0.52 -11.54
CA GLN A 40 1.35 1.68 -12.37
C GLN A 40 0.04 2.31 -12.87
N SER A 41 -0.15 3.60 -12.58
CA SER A 41 -1.34 4.35 -12.96
C SER A 41 -1.00 5.79 -13.33
N PRO A 42 -1.74 6.43 -14.26
CA PRO A 42 -1.64 7.86 -14.50
C PRO A 42 -2.15 8.69 -13.32
N ILE A 43 -3.09 8.13 -12.54
CA ILE A 43 -3.62 8.75 -11.32
C ILE A 43 -3.12 7.96 -10.13
N LYS A 44 -2.20 8.56 -9.38
CA LYS A 44 -1.50 7.90 -8.29
C LYS A 44 -2.03 8.35 -6.93
N LEU A 45 -1.86 7.46 -5.96
CA LEU A 45 -1.99 7.76 -4.54
C LEU A 45 -0.93 8.80 -4.18
N SER A 46 -1.29 9.75 -3.33
CA SER A 46 -0.43 10.86 -2.92
C SER A 46 -0.56 11.10 -1.43
N ILE A 47 0.49 11.67 -0.82
CA ILE A 47 0.49 12.11 0.58
C ILE A 47 -0.66 13.04 0.93
N THR A 48 -1.21 13.77 -0.04
CA THR A 48 -2.33 14.70 0.16
C THR A 48 -3.70 14.02 0.31
N ASP A 49 -3.78 12.71 0.10
CA ASP A 49 -5.06 11.99 0.03
C ASP A 49 -5.65 11.65 1.41
N ALA A 50 -4.86 11.77 2.49
CA ALA A 50 -5.30 11.64 3.87
C ALA A 50 -4.32 12.34 4.83
N LYS A 51 -4.67 12.44 6.12
CA LYS A 51 -3.77 12.97 7.15
C LYS A 51 -2.49 12.15 7.29
N TYR A 52 -2.58 10.84 7.02
CA TYR A 52 -1.45 9.94 6.95
C TYR A 52 -1.67 8.94 5.82
N VAL A 53 -0.60 8.67 5.07
CA VAL A 53 -0.62 7.77 3.92
C VAL A 53 0.61 6.90 4.06
N GLU A 54 0.43 5.60 4.00
CA GLU A 54 1.55 4.66 3.99
C GLU A 54 1.37 3.63 2.88
N VAL A 55 2.48 3.09 2.40
CA VAL A 55 2.47 2.16 1.28
C VAL A 55 3.38 0.97 1.58
N ILE A 56 2.92 -0.22 1.24
CA ILE A 56 3.72 -1.46 1.32
C ILE A 56 4.01 -1.91 -0.11
N HIS A 57 5.28 -1.95 -0.49
CA HIS A 57 5.76 -2.37 -1.80
C HIS A 57 6.34 -3.78 -1.71
N THR A 58 5.78 -4.73 -2.44
CA THR A 58 6.23 -6.14 -2.40
C THR A 58 6.62 -6.70 -3.75
N ASP A 59 6.13 -6.12 -4.84
CA ASP A 59 6.52 -6.43 -6.22
C ASP A 59 6.83 -5.14 -7.01
N ALA A 60 7.77 -4.36 -6.50
CA ALA A 60 8.10 -3.03 -6.97
C ALA A 60 9.52 -2.95 -7.55
N SER A 61 9.93 -3.97 -8.32
CA SER A 61 11.28 -4.04 -8.92
C SER A 61 11.55 -2.93 -9.93
N GLY A 62 10.52 -2.21 -10.40
CA GLY A 62 10.62 -1.20 -11.43
C GLY A 62 10.83 -1.77 -12.84
N THR A 63 10.79 -3.09 -12.99
CA THR A 63 10.82 -3.76 -14.30
C THR A 63 9.44 -3.81 -14.92
N VAL A 64 9.37 -3.98 -16.25
CA VAL A 64 8.10 -4.16 -16.99
C VAL A 64 7.28 -5.37 -16.54
N LEU A 65 7.86 -6.26 -15.73
CA LEU A 65 7.20 -7.46 -15.24
C LEU A 65 6.59 -7.28 -13.84
N SER A 66 6.98 -6.23 -13.10
CA SER A 66 6.46 -5.99 -11.76
C SER A 66 5.03 -5.46 -11.79
N ASN A 67 4.20 -5.95 -10.87
CA ASN A 67 2.82 -5.50 -10.71
C ASN A 67 2.72 -4.19 -9.93
N GLY A 68 3.69 -3.93 -9.04
CA GLY A 68 3.75 -2.75 -8.19
C GLY A 68 4.65 -1.64 -8.74
N ILE A 69 4.27 -0.41 -8.45
CA ILE A 69 5.06 0.80 -8.73
C ILE A 69 6.20 0.93 -7.72
N GLY A 70 7.41 1.23 -8.20
CA GLY A 70 8.62 1.44 -7.39
C GLY A 70 8.75 2.82 -6.76
N GLU A 71 7.89 3.75 -7.16
CA GLU A 71 7.90 5.14 -6.68
C GLU A 71 7.38 5.25 -5.25
N LYS A 72 7.94 6.19 -4.48
CA LYS A 72 7.39 6.55 -3.17
C LYS A 72 6.11 7.35 -3.34
N LEU A 73 5.05 6.94 -2.65
CA LEU A 73 3.73 7.56 -2.75
C LEU A 73 3.18 8.00 -1.39
N GLY A 74 3.73 7.47 -0.29
CA GLY A 74 3.26 7.72 1.07
C GLY A 74 4.09 8.72 1.86
N HIS A 75 3.59 9.04 3.06
CA HIS A 75 4.40 9.63 4.13
C HIS A 75 5.42 8.61 4.65
N ALA A 76 5.07 7.33 4.59
CA ALA A 76 5.96 6.20 4.83
C ALA A 76 5.78 5.14 3.73
N ASP A 77 6.87 4.69 3.15
CA ASP A 77 6.89 3.63 2.15
C ASP A 77 7.76 2.49 2.68
N PHE A 78 7.16 1.32 2.83
CA PHE A 78 7.79 0.11 3.33
C PHE A 78 8.12 -0.82 2.17
N TYR A 79 9.35 -1.31 2.13
CA TYR A 79 9.83 -2.24 1.10
C TYR A 79 10.30 -3.54 1.74
N PRO A 80 9.41 -4.41 2.25
CA PRO A 80 9.80 -5.70 2.83
C PRO A 80 10.67 -6.49 1.86
N ASN A 81 11.80 -7.00 2.34
CA ASN A 81 12.77 -7.75 1.53
C ASN A 81 13.23 -6.96 0.29
N GLY A 82 13.46 -5.65 0.45
CA GLY A 82 13.81 -4.73 -0.62
C GLY A 82 12.65 -4.38 -1.58
N GLY A 83 11.45 -4.90 -1.32
CA GLY A 83 10.23 -4.62 -2.08
C GLY A 83 10.20 -5.22 -3.49
N ARG A 84 11.03 -6.24 -3.76
CA ARG A 84 11.15 -6.85 -5.10
C ARG A 84 10.77 -8.33 -5.10
N THR A 85 11.50 -9.11 -4.31
CA THR A 85 11.36 -10.57 -4.29
C THR A 85 11.03 -11.01 -2.89
N GLN A 86 9.82 -11.53 -2.74
CA GLN A 86 9.33 -11.97 -1.45
C GLN A 86 9.67 -13.44 -1.19
N PRO A 87 10.10 -13.80 0.04
CA PRO A 87 10.41 -15.18 0.38
C PRO A 87 9.24 -16.14 0.12
N GLY A 88 9.57 -17.31 -0.43
CA GLY A 88 8.59 -18.37 -0.72
C GLY A 88 7.68 -18.10 -1.93
N CYS A 89 8.02 -17.14 -2.78
CA CYS A 89 7.28 -16.84 -4.00
C CYS A 89 8.04 -17.26 -5.25
N ALA A 90 7.31 -17.82 -6.23
CA ALA A 90 7.85 -18.30 -7.50
C ALA A 90 7.55 -17.37 -8.70
N ASN A 91 6.69 -16.37 -8.51
CA ASN A 91 6.27 -15.44 -9.56
C ASN A 91 5.86 -14.07 -8.98
N ASN A 92 5.67 -13.11 -9.87
CA ASN A 92 5.33 -11.72 -9.53
C ASN A 92 3.96 -11.61 -8.87
N GLU A 93 2.98 -12.43 -9.25
CA GLU A 93 1.67 -12.45 -8.60
C GLU A 93 1.77 -12.84 -7.11
N CYS A 94 2.65 -13.80 -6.78
CA CYS A 94 2.92 -14.14 -5.39
C CYS A 94 3.61 -12.98 -4.67
N HIS A 95 4.63 -12.34 -5.27
CA HIS A 95 5.26 -11.15 -4.70
C HIS A 95 4.23 -10.06 -4.44
N HIS A 96 3.34 -9.82 -5.40
CA HIS A 96 2.30 -8.82 -5.34
C HIS A 96 1.31 -9.09 -4.19
N ASN A 97 0.83 -10.33 -4.07
CA ASN A 97 -0.08 -10.74 -3.00
C ASN A 97 0.53 -10.69 -1.58
N ARG A 98 1.85 -10.57 -1.44
CA ARG A 98 2.48 -10.45 -0.12
C ARG A 98 2.15 -9.14 0.57
N ALA A 99 1.82 -8.06 -0.13
CA ALA A 99 1.49 -6.79 0.51
C ALA A 99 0.28 -6.90 1.43
N TRP A 100 -0.83 -7.49 0.96
CA TRP A 100 -2.00 -7.68 1.81
C TRP A 100 -1.80 -8.77 2.88
N LEU A 101 -0.98 -9.79 2.61
CA LEU A 101 -0.62 -10.79 3.61
C LEU A 101 0.19 -10.18 4.76
N TYR A 102 1.16 -9.32 4.47
CA TYR A 102 1.92 -8.60 5.49
C TYR A 102 1.06 -7.62 6.27
N PHE A 103 0.15 -6.92 5.60
CA PHE A 103 -0.81 -6.05 6.27
C PHE A 103 -1.76 -6.84 7.19
N ALA A 104 -2.30 -7.97 6.73
CA ALA A 104 -3.15 -8.82 7.56
C ALA A 104 -2.38 -9.41 8.75
N ALA A 105 -1.12 -9.82 8.54
CA ALA A 105 -0.25 -10.32 9.60
C ALA A 105 0.07 -9.22 10.63
N SER A 106 0.34 -7.99 10.22
CA SER A 106 0.65 -6.89 11.15
C SER A 106 -0.51 -6.47 12.05
N ILE A 107 -1.75 -6.76 11.64
CA ILE A 107 -2.94 -6.58 12.48
C ILE A 107 -3.02 -7.67 13.56
N ARG A 108 -2.64 -8.91 13.23
CA ARG A 108 -2.76 -10.08 14.11
C ARG A 108 -1.56 -10.21 15.05
N ASP A 109 -0.37 -10.04 14.51
CA ASP A 109 0.90 -10.22 15.20
C ASP A 109 1.57 -8.86 15.40
N LYS A 110 1.82 -8.50 16.66
CA LYS A 110 2.42 -7.21 17.03
C LYS A 110 3.89 -7.05 16.62
N THR A 111 4.48 -8.05 15.97
CA THR A 111 5.89 -8.10 15.59
C THR A 111 6.02 -8.35 14.09
N PHE A 112 6.25 -7.28 13.33
CA PHE A 112 6.69 -7.37 11.94
C PHE A 112 8.20 -7.08 11.87
N ASN A 113 9.02 -8.13 11.91
CA ASN A 113 10.46 -8.00 11.63
C ASN A 113 10.67 -8.01 10.12
N ALA A 114 10.59 -6.83 9.51
CA ALA A 114 11.16 -6.60 8.20
C ALA A 114 12.67 -6.57 8.35
N ASN A 115 13.34 -7.71 8.16
CA ASN A 115 14.78 -7.69 7.97
C ASN A 115 15.05 -7.00 6.64
N CYS A 116 15.47 -5.74 6.71
CA CYS A 116 15.94 -4.95 5.57
C CYS A 116 17.25 -5.53 5.02
#